data_AF-A0A962LLE1-F1
#
_entry.id   AF-A0A962LLE1-F1
#
_cell.length_a   1.000
_cell.length_b   1.000
_cell.length_c   1.000
_cell.angle_alpha   90.00
_cell.angle_beta   90.00
_cell.angle_gamma   90.00
#
_symmetry.space_group_name_H-M   'P 1'
#
loop_
_entity.id
_entity.type
_entity.pdbx_description
1 polymer ?
#
loop_
_entity_poly.entity_id
_entity_poly.type
_entity_poly.pdbx_seq_one_letter_code
_entity_poly.pdbx_strand_id
1 'polypeptide(L)'
;LLEDITNKGLLNGLEIASIDLQKETAREFYVELPIAISASGSYHDLGAFISGMAGLPRIVTLHDFTINAKGGDANHLNMNIVAKTYRYKDGDA
;
A
#
# COMPACT_ATOMS: atom_id res chain seq x y z
N LEU A 1 1.07 -9.96 4.49
CA LEU A 1 0.92 -8.67 3.78
C LEU A 1 0.45 -7.56 4.71
N LEU A 2 -0.69 -7.65 5.40
CA LEU A 2 -1.07 -6.59 6.36
C LEU A 2 0.04 -6.37 7.39
N GLU A 3 0.53 -7.46 7.98
CA GLU A 3 1.68 -7.43 8.90
C GLU A 3 2.94 -6.86 8.23
N ASP A 4 3.21 -7.23 6.98
CA ASP A 4 4.34 -6.68 6.22
C ASP A 4 4.21 -5.16 6.00
N ILE A 5 3.00 -4.68 5.66
CA ILE A 5 2.70 -3.24 5.48
C ILE A 5 2.91 -2.51 6.81
N THR A 6 2.34 -3.03 7.89
CA THR A 6 2.45 -2.43 9.22
C THR A 6 3.90 -2.39 9.68
N ASN A 7 4.64 -3.50 9.54
CA ASN A 7 6.04 -3.59 9.92
C ASN A 7 6.92 -2.66 9.08
N LYS A 8 6.73 -2.63 7.75
CA LYS A 8 7.50 -1.74 6.86
C LYS A 8 7.14 -0.26 7.03
N GLY A 9 5.93 0.08 7.46
CA GLY A 9 5.59 1.46 7.81
C GLY A 9 6.26 1.91 9.11
N LEU A 10 6.08 1.14 10.19
CA LEU A 10 6.66 1.45 11.51
C LEU A 10 8.19 1.51 11.50
N LEU A 11 8.86 0.59 10.79
CA LEU A 11 10.32 0.56 10.72
C LEU A 11 10.92 1.78 10.00
N ASN A 12 10.14 2.49 9.19
CA ASN A 12 10.60 3.63 8.40
C ASN A 12 10.10 4.98 8.93
N GLY A 13 9.65 5.05 10.20
CA GLY A 13 9.19 6.30 10.80
C GLY A 13 7.86 6.82 10.23
N LEU A 14 7.13 5.97 9.51
CA LEU A 14 5.90 6.32 8.83
C LEU A 14 4.70 6.15 9.77
N GLU A 15 3.89 7.18 9.90
CA GLU A 15 2.64 7.14 10.65
C GLU A 15 1.55 6.56 9.76
N ILE A 16 1.18 5.29 9.98
CA ILE A 16 0.04 4.69 9.27
C ILE A 16 -1.26 5.18 9.92
N ALA A 17 -2.06 5.91 9.16
CA ALA A 17 -3.36 6.40 9.59
C ALA A 17 -4.47 5.34 9.41
N SER A 18 -4.47 4.63 8.27
CA SER A 18 -5.41 3.53 8.03
C SER A 18 -4.88 2.48 7.05
N ILE A 19 -5.39 1.25 7.20
CA ILE A 19 -5.21 0.13 6.27
C ILE A 19 -6.58 -0.51 6.08
N ASP A 20 -7.21 -0.23 4.95
CA ASP A 20 -8.60 -0.59 4.69
C ASP A 20 -8.67 -1.63 3.56
N LEU A 21 -9.01 -2.86 3.94
CA LEU A 21 -9.22 -3.95 2.98
C LEU A 21 -10.51 -3.72 2.22
N GLN A 22 -10.40 -3.57 0.91
CA GLN A 22 -11.55 -3.36 0.04
C GLN A 22 -12.13 -4.71 -0.38
N LYS A 23 -13.31 -4.67 -1.01
CA LYS A 23 -13.92 -5.89 -1.56
C LYS A 23 -13.04 -6.46 -2.68
N GLU A 24 -12.92 -7.78 -2.69
CA GLU A 24 -12.27 -8.49 -3.77
C GLU A 24 -12.97 -8.20 -5.11
N THR A 25 -12.18 -8.09 -6.17
CA THR A 25 -12.68 -7.93 -7.54
C THR A 25 -12.23 -9.13 -8.38
N ALA A 26 -13.19 -9.92 -8.85
CA ALA A 26 -12.89 -11.04 -9.74
C ALA A 26 -12.63 -10.52 -11.16
N ARG A 27 -11.53 -10.99 -11.76
CA ARG A 27 -11.21 -10.85 -13.18
C ARG A 27 -11.42 -12.19 -13.88
N GLU A 28 -10.96 -12.29 -15.12
CA GLU A 28 -11.10 -13.51 -15.93
C GLU A 28 -10.32 -14.68 -15.30
N PHE A 29 -9.03 -14.49 -15.02
CA PHE A 29 -8.12 -15.54 -14.53
C PHE A 29 -7.69 -15.40 -13.06
N TYR A 30 -7.94 -14.24 -12.45
CA TYR A 30 -7.45 -13.93 -11.11
C TYR A 30 -8.46 -13.12 -10.32
N VAL A 31 -8.29 -13.11 -9.00
CA VAL A 31 -9.00 -12.23 -8.08
C VAL A 31 -8.00 -11.24 -7.51
N GLU A 32 -8.32 -9.95 -7.60
CA GLU A 32 -7.54 -8.90 -6.94
C GLU A 32 -8.18 -8.51 -5.60
N LEU A 33 -7.34 -8.34 -4.56
CA LEU A 33 -7.71 -7.77 -3.27
C LEU A 33 -7.04 -6.41 -3.12
N PRO A 34 -7.78 -5.30 -3.32
CA PRO A 34 -7.28 -3.95 -3.09
C PRO A 34 -7.23 -3.62 -1.60
N ILE A 35 -6.19 -2.92 -1.18
CA ILE A 35 -5.95 -2.46 0.19
C ILE A 35 -5.61 -0.98 0.09
N ALA A 36 -6.51 -0.13 0.57
CA ALA A 36 -6.28 1.31 0.65
C ALA A 36 -5.43 1.60 1.89
N ILE A 37 -4.38 2.39 1.72
CA ILE A 37 -3.44 2.74 2.78
C ILE A 37 -3.34 4.26 2.83
N SER A 38 -3.55 4.81 4.02
CA SER A 38 -3.29 6.22 4.31
C SER A 38 -2.16 6.31 5.33
N ALA A 39 -1.14 7.11 5.02
CA ALA A 39 0.00 7.25 5.91
C ALA A 39 0.67 8.62 5.76
N SER A 40 1.44 9.04 6.77
CA SER A 40 2.17 10.32 6.73
C SER A 40 3.61 10.20 7.23
N GLY A 41 4.48 11.05 6.69
CA GLY A 41 5.91 11.08 7.03
C GLY A 41 6.68 12.05 6.15
N SER A 42 8.02 12.03 6.24
CA SER A 42 8.86 12.78 5.31
C SER A 42 8.87 12.12 3.92
N TYR A 43 9.32 12.86 2.90
CA TYR A 43 9.49 12.29 1.56
C TYR A 43 10.39 11.04 1.54
N HIS A 44 11.43 11.03 2.38
CA HIS A 44 12.35 9.91 2.46
C HIS A 44 11.69 8.68 3.09
N ASP A 45 10.88 8.87 4.13
CA ASP A 45 10.14 7.80 4.80
C ASP A 45 9.15 7.15 3.84
N LEU A 46 8.41 7.98 3.06
CA LEU A 46 7.53 7.49 2.01
C LEU A 46 8.29 6.64 0.99
N GLY A 47 9.45 7.11 0.51
CA GLY A 47 10.30 6.38 -0.41
C GLY A 47 10.80 5.04 0.14
N ALA A 48 11.23 5.03 1.42
CA ALA A 48 11.69 3.82 2.10
C ALA A 48 10.56 2.78 2.25
N PHE A 49 9.34 3.23 2.55
CA PHE A 49 8.17 2.35 2.62
C PHE A 49 7.84 1.73 1.26
N ILE A 50 7.78 2.53 0.19
CA ILE A 50 7.51 2.03 -1.16
C ILE A 50 8.60 1.04 -1.60
N SER A 51 9.87 1.34 -1.33
CA SER A 51 10.98 0.42 -1.59
C SER A 51 10.84 -0.88 -0.79
N GLY A 52 10.41 -0.79 0.48
CA GLY A 52 10.15 -1.96 1.33
C GLY A 52 9.03 -2.84 0.80
N MET A 53 7.96 -2.23 0.27
CA MET A 53 6.83 -2.92 -0.37
C MET A 53 7.25 -3.61 -1.67
N ALA A 54 8.07 -2.94 -2.49
CA ALA A 54 8.60 -3.51 -3.74
C ALA A 54 9.56 -4.69 -3.50
N GLY A 55 10.20 -4.76 -2.33
CA GLY A 55 11.10 -5.85 -1.95
C GLY A 55 10.41 -7.09 -1.36
N LEU A 56 9.09 -7.14 -1.26
CA LEU A 56 8.38 -8.28 -0.70
C LEU A 56 8.47 -9.50 -1.65
N PRO A 57 8.68 -10.73 -1.13
CA PRO A 57 8.77 -11.95 -1.95
C PRO A 57 7.38 -12.46 -2.37
N ARG A 58 6.53 -11.56 -2.90
CA ARG A 58 5.17 -11.85 -3.38
C ARG A 58 4.72 -10.75 -4.36
N ILE A 59 3.70 -11.03 -5.17
CA ILE A 59 3.18 -10.06 -6.13
C ILE A 59 2.31 -9.03 -5.39
N VAL A 60 2.82 -7.81 -5.30
CA VAL A 60 2.08 -6.62 -4.86
C VAL A 60 2.27 -5.53 -5.91
N THR A 61 1.18 -4.91 -6.32
CA THR A 61 1.23 -3.73 -7.20
C THR A 61 0.65 -2.53 -6.46
N LEU A 62 1.14 -1.33 -6.79
CA LEU A 62 0.76 -0.09 -6.14
C LEU A 62 0.11 0.82 -7.19
N HIS A 63 -1.04 1.40 -6.86
CA HIS A 63 -1.88 2.17 -7.77
C HIS A 63 -2.35 3.46 -7.12
N ASP A 64 -2.73 4.40 -7.98
CA ASP A 64 -3.54 5.58 -7.63
C ASP A 64 -2.99 6.39 -6.45
N PHE A 65 -1.66 6.50 -6.36
CA PHE A 65 -1.05 7.19 -5.23
C PHE A 65 -1.24 8.69 -5.36
N THR A 66 -1.47 9.34 -4.22
CA THR A 66 -1.51 10.80 -4.10
C THR A 66 -0.64 11.21 -2.93
N ILE A 67 0.08 12.31 -3.09
CA ILE A 67 0.95 12.89 -2.06
C ILE A 67 0.62 14.37 -1.94
N ASN A 68 0.38 14.84 -0.71
CA ASN A 68 0.10 16.23 -0.42
C ASN A 68 0.80 16.67 0.88
N ALA A 69 1.13 17.96 0.97
CA ALA A 69 1.66 18.56 2.18
C ALA A 69 0.60 18.62 3.28
N LYS A 70 0.88 18.03 4.44
CA LYS A 70 -0.03 18.03 5.60
C LYS A 70 -0.08 19.43 6.18
N GLY A 71 -1.24 20.07 6.12
CA GLY A 71 -1.42 21.45 6.62
C GLY A 71 -0.54 22.49 5.93
N GLY A 72 -0.01 22.21 4.73
CA GLY A 72 0.90 23.10 4.01
C GLY A 72 2.37 22.98 4.37
N ASP A 73 2.75 22.09 5.30
CA ASP A 73 4.16 21.79 5.58
C ASP A 73 4.74 20.83 4.53
N ALA A 74 5.66 21.33 3.71
CA ALA A 74 6.31 20.55 2.66
C ALA A 74 7.23 19.44 3.21
N ASN A 75 7.62 19.51 4.48
CA ASN A 75 8.46 18.48 5.11
C ASN A 75 7.65 17.30 5.65
N HIS A 76 6.32 17.45 5.76
CA HIS A 76 5.45 16.41 6.27
C HIS A 76 4.33 16.12 5.27
N LEU A 77 4.39 14.94 4.67
CA LEU A 77 3.56 14.55 3.56
C LEU A 77 2.53 13.52 4.00
N ASN A 78 1.28 13.68 3.54
CA ASN A 78 0.29 12.62 3.57
C ASN A 78 0.31 11.89 2.24
N MET A 79 0.29 10.56 2.30
CA MET A 79 0.18 9.68 1.15
C MET A 79 -1.07 8.81 1.28
N ASN A 80 -1.86 8.78 0.22
CA ASN A 80 -2.87 7.74 0.02
C ASN A 80 -2.45 6.88 -1.15
N ILE A 81 -2.54 5.55 -1.02
CA ILE A 81 -2.13 4.60 -2.05
C ILE A 81 -2.98 3.34 -2.00
N VAL A 82 -3.17 2.68 -3.14
CA VAL A 82 -3.86 1.40 -3.21
C VAL A 82 -2.87 0.29 -3.54
N ALA A 83 -2.66 -0.62 -2.58
CA ALA A 83 -1.91 -1.85 -2.82
C ALA A 83 -2.86 -2.95 -3.29
N LYS A 84 -2.49 -3.72 -4.31
CA LYS A 84 -3.28 -4.87 -4.78
C LYS A 84 -2.48 -6.16 -4.67
N THR A 85 -3.15 -7.21 -4.20
CA THR A 85 -2.64 -8.59 -4.28
C THR A 85 -3.51 -9.42 -5.18
N TYR A 86 -2.96 -10.56 -5.61
CA TYR A 86 -3.58 -11.42 -6.59
C TYR A 86 -3.58 -12.85 -6.10
N ARG A 87 -4.67 -13.55 -6.37
CA ARG A 87 -4.77 -15.01 -6.27
C ARG A 87 -5.43 -15.54 -7.52
N TYR A 88 -5.17 -16.81 -7.83
CA TYR A 88 -5.89 -17.48 -8.90
C TYR A 88 -7.38 -17.50 -8.61
N LYS A 89 -8.20 -17.40 -9.65
CA LYS A 89 -9.64 -17.57 -9.53
C LYS A 89 -9.91 -19.07 -9.64
N ASP A 90 -10.29 -19.70 -8.54
CA ASP A 90 -10.62 -21.13 -8.56
C ASP A 90 -11.87 -21.35 -9.45
N GLY A 91 -11.67 -21.99 -10.60
CA GLY A 91 -12.72 -22.26 -11.58
C GLY A 91 -12.20 -22.33 -13.01
N ASP A 92 -11.46 -23.39 -13.31
CA ASP A 92 -11.40 -24.11 -14.61
C ASP A 92 -10.53 -25.37 -14.42
N ALA A 93 -11.10 -26.35 -13.70
CA ALA A 93 -10.65 -27.74 -13.72
C ALA A 93 -11.77 -28.60 -14.31
#